data_AF-A0A7C4ZHU4-F1
#
_entry.id   AF-A0A7C4ZHU4-F1
#
_cell.length_a   1.000
_cell.length_b   1.000
_cell.length_c   1.000
_cell.angle_alpha   90.00
_cell.angle_beta   90.00
_cell.angle_gamma   90.00
#
_symmetry.space_group_name_H-M   'P 1'
#
loop_
_entity.id
_entity.type
_entity.pdbx_description
1 polymer ?
#
loop_
_entity_poly.entity_id
_entity_poly.type
_entity_poly.pdbx_seq_one_letter_code
_entity_poly.pdbx_strand_id
1 'polypeptide(L)'
;MGEHWTELMVMRDPVAAGSHFAGFLWGLFATAILWRLSQANRARQLSVACFTVSMCVLYLASALYHALRLPPDQLHFFRMLDHSAIYCLIAGTYTPIFFVLLRGRLRAVFLCLMWGMAAAGIIAKWSLPLNYYPLTVGLYLMMGGIGLLPVPAIARETGWGGAFWGLTGAGLHGSGGILDVLGWPRIYPGVFGSHELLHVLVIGGTAAHFVFVMRYVVPHGQQGVLPLRPTVAAPGVGMERRAA
;
A
#
# COMPACT_ATOMS: atom_id res chain seq x y z
N MET A 1 -1.97 31.34 35.90
CA MET A 1 -1.17 30.85 34.74
C MET A 1 -0.89 29.37 34.91
N GLY A 2 -1.91 28.53 34.77
CA GLY A 2 -1.77 27.09 34.88
C GLY A 2 -3.15 26.50 34.87
N GLU A 3 -3.59 26.03 33.70
CA GLU A 3 -4.69 25.08 33.40
C GLU A 3 -4.92 24.94 31.87
N HIS A 4 -4.17 25.64 31.01
CA HIS A 4 -4.35 25.52 29.54
C HIS A 4 -3.60 24.36 28.86
N TRP A 5 -2.64 23.71 29.53
CA TRP A 5 -1.77 22.72 28.90
C TRP A 5 -2.35 21.29 28.87
N THR A 6 -3.32 21.00 29.72
CA THR A 6 -4.00 19.70 29.81
C THR A 6 -5.07 19.51 28.73
N GLU A 7 -5.64 20.59 28.18
CA GLU A 7 -6.66 20.50 27.13
C GLU A 7 -6.11 20.28 25.71
N LEU A 8 -4.85 20.66 25.47
CA LEU A 8 -4.20 20.54 24.16
C LEU A 8 -3.63 19.14 23.87
N MET A 9 -3.55 18.27 24.88
CA MET A 9 -2.89 16.96 24.79
C MET A 9 -3.84 15.75 24.86
N VAL A 10 -5.16 15.97 24.83
CA VAL A 10 -6.11 14.88 24.62
C VAL A 10 -6.40 14.81 23.12
N MET A 11 -6.05 13.71 22.45
CA MET A 11 -6.34 13.53 21.02
C MET A 11 -7.85 13.66 20.75
N ARG A 12 -8.24 14.03 19.52
CA ARG A 12 -9.66 14.04 19.12
C ARG A 12 -10.20 12.60 19.06
N ASP A 13 -9.52 11.75 18.28
CA ASP A 13 -9.88 10.34 18.08
C ASP A 13 -8.66 9.44 18.36
N PRO A 14 -8.40 9.07 19.62
CA PRO A 14 -7.12 8.45 20.03
C PRO A 14 -6.86 7.09 19.38
N VAL A 15 -7.88 6.27 19.16
CA VAL A 15 -7.73 4.94 18.53
C VAL A 15 -7.37 5.07 17.06
N ALA A 16 -8.08 5.94 16.34
CA ALA A 16 -7.83 6.23 14.93
C ALA A 16 -6.43 6.87 14.74
N ALA A 17 -6.07 7.85 15.58
CA ALA A 17 -4.77 8.50 15.54
C ALA A 17 -3.62 7.51 15.87
N GLY A 18 -3.75 6.74 16.95
CA GLY A 18 -2.73 5.81 17.39
C GLY A 18 -2.48 4.67 16.41
N SER A 19 -3.55 4.08 15.84
CA SER A 19 -3.44 2.99 14.85
C SER A 19 -2.68 3.43 13.61
N HIS A 20 -3.03 4.56 13.01
CA HIS A 20 -2.33 5.06 11.83
C HIS A 20 -0.96 5.65 12.15
N PHE A 21 -0.72 6.20 13.35
CA PHE A 21 0.65 6.55 13.75
C PHE A 21 1.56 5.32 13.84
N ALA A 22 1.07 4.21 14.40
CA ALA A 22 1.79 2.94 14.37
C ALA A 22 2.01 2.44 12.93
N GLY A 23 0.99 2.59 12.06
CA GLY A 23 1.10 2.35 10.62
C GLY A 23 2.19 3.20 9.95
N PHE A 24 2.34 4.46 10.34
CA PHE A 24 3.40 5.35 9.83
C PHE A 24 4.79 4.85 10.23
N LEU A 25 5.00 4.47 11.48
CA LEU A 25 6.28 3.90 11.94
C LEU A 25 6.62 2.60 11.21
N TRP A 26 5.62 1.73 11.02
CA TRP A 26 5.76 0.55 10.17
C TRP A 26 6.11 0.93 8.73
N GLY A 27 5.48 1.96 8.18
CA GLY A 27 5.75 2.46 6.84
C GLY A 27 7.18 2.96 6.65
N LEU A 28 7.75 3.64 7.65
CA LEU A 28 9.15 4.04 7.65
C LEU A 28 10.10 2.83 7.65
N PHE A 29 9.81 1.83 8.48
CA PHE A 29 10.56 0.58 8.50
C PHE A 29 10.49 -0.14 7.13
N ALA A 30 9.28 -0.31 6.60
CA ALA A 30 9.03 -0.92 5.30
C ALA A 30 9.75 -0.17 4.16
N THR A 31 9.74 1.17 4.20
CA THR A 31 10.48 2.03 3.26
C THR A 31 11.96 1.72 3.30
N ALA A 32 12.58 1.72 4.48
CA ALA A 32 14.01 1.47 4.64
C ALA A 32 14.42 0.08 4.11
N ILE A 33 13.63 -0.95 4.44
CA ILE A 33 13.87 -2.32 3.98
C ILE A 33 13.74 -2.43 2.46
N LEU A 34 12.62 -2.00 1.88
CA LEU A 34 12.39 -2.13 0.44
C LEU A 34 13.33 -1.25 -0.39
N TRP A 35 13.67 -0.06 0.11
CA TRP A 35 14.66 0.81 -0.52
C TRP A 35 16.02 0.12 -0.61
N ARG A 36 16.46 -0.54 0.47
CA ARG A 36 17.73 -1.28 0.50
C ARG A 36 17.70 -2.49 -0.45
N LEU A 37 16.62 -3.27 -0.44
CA LEU A 37 16.53 -4.49 -1.25
C LEU A 37 16.40 -4.22 -2.76
N SER A 38 15.93 -3.03 -3.17
CA SER A 38 15.71 -2.67 -4.57
C SER A 38 16.86 -1.91 -5.24
N GLN A 39 17.99 -1.68 -4.53
CA GLN A 39 19.12 -0.87 -5.00
C GLN A 39 19.75 -1.34 -6.33
N ALA A 40 19.62 -2.63 -6.67
CA ALA A 40 20.18 -3.18 -7.89
C ALA A 40 19.55 -2.62 -9.18
N ASN A 41 18.35 -2.03 -9.11
CA ASN A 41 17.68 -1.45 -10.27
C ASN A 41 16.99 -0.13 -9.90
N ARG A 42 17.55 1.00 -10.36
CA ARG A 42 17.05 2.35 -10.04
C ARG A 42 15.58 2.55 -10.40
N ALA A 43 15.13 2.06 -11.55
CA ALA A 43 13.74 2.25 -11.98
C ALA A 43 12.76 1.47 -11.09
N ARG A 44 13.14 0.25 -10.69
CA ARG A 44 12.41 -0.54 -9.69
C ARG A 44 12.43 0.12 -8.31
N GLN A 45 13.58 0.65 -7.91
CA GLN A 45 13.73 1.33 -6.63
C GLN A 45 12.83 2.56 -6.53
N LEU A 46 12.76 3.37 -7.60
CA LEU A 46 11.85 4.52 -7.66
C LEU A 46 10.37 4.10 -7.64
N SER A 47 9.99 3.04 -8.38
CA SER A 47 8.61 2.57 -8.37
C SER A 47 8.19 2.02 -7.00
N VAL A 48 9.09 1.34 -6.30
CA VAL A 48 8.91 0.89 -4.92
C VAL A 48 8.82 2.08 -3.96
N ALA A 49 9.65 3.12 -4.15
CA ALA A 49 9.57 4.33 -3.33
C ALA A 49 8.23 5.06 -3.50
N CYS A 50 7.63 5.06 -4.70
CA CYS A 50 6.28 5.61 -4.91
C CYS A 50 5.24 4.92 -4.00
N PHE A 51 5.32 3.61 -3.82
CA PHE A 51 4.45 2.88 -2.90
C PHE A 51 4.73 3.22 -1.44
N THR A 52 5.99 3.16 -1.02
CA THR A 52 6.30 3.29 0.41
C THR A 52 6.17 4.73 0.91
N VAL A 53 6.49 5.72 0.08
CA VAL A 53 6.28 7.14 0.40
C VAL A 53 4.79 7.46 0.47
N SER A 54 3.96 6.99 -0.46
CA SER A 54 2.52 7.25 -0.40
C SER A 54 1.86 6.59 0.82
N MET A 55 2.34 5.41 1.22
CA MET A 55 1.94 4.75 2.47
C MET A 55 2.28 5.60 3.70
N CYS A 56 3.52 6.12 3.79
CA CYS A 56 3.91 7.01 4.88
C CYS A 56 3.07 8.30 4.90
N VAL A 57 2.80 8.89 3.74
CA VAL A 57 1.98 10.11 3.61
C VAL A 57 0.55 9.85 4.08
N LEU A 58 -0.08 8.73 3.67
CA LEU A 58 -1.41 8.35 4.14
C LEU A 58 -1.45 8.25 5.66
N TYR A 59 -0.59 7.41 6.24
CA TYR A 59 -0.63 7.15 7.66
C TYR A 59 -0.33 8.38 8.50
N LEU A 60 0.61 9.22 8.06
CA LEU A 60 0.89 10.48 8.74
C LEU A 60 -0.27 11.47 8.63
N ALA A 61 -0.82 11.66 7.42
CA ALA A 61 -1.94 12.58 7.22
C ALA A 61 -3.15 12.19 8.07
N SER A 62 -3.47 10.90 8.12
CA SER A 62 -4.57 10.36 8.92
C SER A 62 -4.32 10.48 10.41
N ALA A 63 -3.13 10.12 10.88
CA ALA A 63 -2.75 10.26 12.28
C ALA A 63 -2.88 11.72 12.74
N LEU A 64 -2.42 12.68 11.92
CA LEU A 64 -2.53 14.11 12.21
C LEU A 64 -4.00 14.57 12.22
N TYR A 65 -4.80 14.17 11.25
CA TYR A 65 -6.22 14.54 11.19
C TYR A 65 -7.00 14.09 12.44
N HIS A 66 -6.73 12.89 12.95
CA HIS A 66 -7.40 12.33 14.13
C HIS A 66 -6.78 12.76 15.46
N ALA A 67 -5.50 13.13 15.49
CA ALA A 67 -4.84 13.59 16.71
C ALA A 67 -5.15 15.05 17.02
N LEU A 68 -5.11 15.92 16.01
CA LEU A 68 -5.10 17.37 16.18
C LEU A 68 -6.48 17.94 16.54
N ARG A 69 -6.52 18.77 17.59
CA ARG A 69 -7.69 19.59 17.96
C ARG A 69 -7.48 21.02 17.44
N LEU A 70 -7.95 21.28 16.24
CA LEU A 70 -7.79 22.57 15.56
C LEU A 70 -9.14 23.23 15.27
N PRO A 71 -9.16 24.56 15.06
CA PRO A 71 -10.34 25.25 14.54
C PRO A 71 -10.86 24.60 13.24
N PRO A 72 -12.16 24.67 12.95
CA PRO A 72 -12.78 23.96 11.82
C PRO A 72 -12.07 24.15 10.47
N ASP A 73 -11.62 25.36 10.17
CA ASP A 73 -10.95 25.69 8.89
C ASP A 73 -9.57 25.02 8.76
N GLN A 74 -8.81 24.95 9.85
CA GLN A 74 -7.52 24.29 9.86
C GLN A 74 -7.69 22.76 9.84
N LEU A 75 -8.68 22.26 10.58
CA LEU A 75 -8.99 20.83 10.62
C LEU A 75 -9.51 20.33 9.25
N HIS A 76 -10.21 21.19 8.51
CA HIS A 76 -10.64 20.93 7.15
C HIS A 76 -9.45 20.58 6.25
N PHE A 77 -8.35 21.32 6.35
CA PHE A 77 -7.14 21.07 5.55
C PHE A 77 -6.57 19.66 5.83
N PHE A 78 -6.41 19.26 7.08
CA PHE A 78 -5.93 17.92 7.43
C PHE A 78 -6.89 16.82 6.96
N ARG A 79 -8.20 17.05 7.03
CA ARG A 79 -9.19 16.13 6.46
C ARG A 79 -9.05 15.98 4.94
N MET A 80 -8.77 17.07 4.23
CA MET A 80 -8.57 17.01 2.79
C MET A 80 -7.27 16.29 2.44
N LEU A 81 -6.20 16.50 3.21
CA LEU A 81 -4.95 15.75 3.05
C LEU A 81 -5.13 14.26 3.30
N ASP A 82 -5.79 13.88 4.38
CA ASP A 82 -6.06 12.49 4.74
C ASP A 82 -6.82 11.76 3.63
N HIS A 83 -7.95 12.33 3.18
CA HIS A 83 -8.71 11.77 2.07
C HIS A 83 -7.95 11.77 0.74
N SER A 84 -7.14 12.80 0.48
CA SER A 84 -6.32 12.87 -0.74
C SER A 84 -5.25 11.78 -0.77
N ALA A 85 -4.68 11.46 0.40
CA ALA A 85 -3.62 10.47 0.52
C ALA A 85 -4.09 9.04 0.18
N ILE A 86 -5.39 8.73 0.30
CA ILE A 86 -5.97 7.45 -0.15
C ILE A 86 -5.75 7.26 -1.66
N TYR A 87 -6.04 8.28 -2.46
CA TYR A 87 -5.83 8.24 -3.91
C TYR A 87 -4.35 8.01 -4.26
N CYS A 88 -3.46 8.73 -3.57
CA CYS A 88 -2.01 8.58 -3.72
C CYS A 88 -1.53 7.17 -3.31
N LEU A 89 -2.07 6.61 -2.22
CA LEU A 89 -1.70 5.27 -1.77
C LEU A 89 -2.11 4.22 -2.79
N ILE A 90 -3.33 4.29 -3.34
CA ILE A 90 -3.80 3.31 -4.33
C ILE A 90 -2.92 3.36 -5.58
N ALA A 91 -2.70 4.55 -6.15
CA ALA A 91 -1.83 4.70 -7.32
C ALA A 91 -0.38 4.29 -7.01
N GLY A 92 0.15 4.67 -5.85
CA GLY A 92 1.47 4.29 -5.38
C GLY A 92 1.63 2.78 -5.20
N THR A 93 0.64 2.10 -4.62
CA THR A 93 0.61 0.64 -4.44
C THR A 93 0.70 -0.09 -5.77
N TYR A 94 -0.04 0.37 -6.77
CA TYR A 94 -0.03 -0.24 -8.09
C TYR A 94 1.21 0.10 -8.93
N THR A 95 1.93 1.18 -8.59
CA THR A 95 3.09 1.64 -9.36
C THR A 95 4.20 0.57 -9.47
N PRO A 96 4.76 0.00 -8.39
CA PRO A 96 5.78 -1.03 -8.51
C PRO A 96 5.25 -2.32 -9.15
N ILE A 97 3.98 -2.67 -8.89
CA ILE A 97 3.33 -3.86 -9.46
C ILE A 97 3.26 -3.75 -10.98
N PHE A 98 2.66 -2.68 -11.49
CA PHE A 98 2.45 -2.51 -12.93
C PHE A 98 3.75 -2.17 -13.65
N PHE A 99 4.63 -1.38 -13.03
CA PHE A 99 5.88 -0.99 -13.64
C PHE A 99 6.79 -2.20 -13.92
N VAL A 100 6.87 -3.13 -12.96
CA VAL A 100 7.77 -4.29 -13.02
C VAL A 100 7.13 -5.48 -13.75
N LEU A 101 5.85 -5.77 -13.49
CA LEU A 101 5.22 -7.01 -13.97
C LEU A 101 4.50 -6.86 -15.31
N LEU A 102 4.09 -5.65 -15.69
CA LEU A 102 3.45 -5.42 -16.99
C LEU A 102 4.47 -4.93 -18.02
N ARG A 103 4.17 -5.20 -19.30
CA ARG A 103 5.05 -4.84 -20.42
C ARG A 103 4.33 -3.97 -21.45
N GLY A 104 5.12 -3.19 -22.19
CA GLY A 104 4.68 -2.41 -23.34
C GLY A 104 3.52 -1.45 -23.04
N ARG A 105 2.53 -1.42 -23.94
CA ARG A 105 1.36 -0.52 -23.85
C ARG A 105 0.52 -0.76 -22.61
N LEU A 106 0.40 -2.02 -22.16
CA LEU A 106 -0.42 -2.37 -21.00
C LEU A 106 0.08 -1.68 -19.73
N ARG A 107 1.40 -1.71 -19.50
CA ARG A 107 2.06 -0.99 -18.39
C ARG A 107 1.73 0.50 -18.41
N ALA A 108 1.91 1.14 -19.56
CA ALA A 108 1.70 2.58 -19.70
C ALA A 108 0.23 2.95 -19.45
N VAL A 109 -0.72 2.22 -20.03
CA VAL A 109 -2.16 2.46 -19.85
C VAL A 109 -2.55 2.38 -18.38
N PHE A 110 -2.18 1.32 -17.67
CA PHE A 110 -2.57 1.16 -16.26
C PHE A 110 -1.91 2.20 -15.35
N LEU A 111 -0.63 2.55 -15.57
CA LEU A 111 0.03 3.60 -14.77
C LEU A 111 -0.60 4.98 -15.00
N CYS A 112 -0.83 5.36 -16.27
CA CYS A 112 -1.48 6.62 -16.61
C CYS A 112 -2.91 6.67 -16.07
N LEU A 113 -3.65 5.56 -16.16
CA LEU A 113 -5.01 5.47 -15.65
C LEU A 113 -5.05 5.65 -14.13
N MET A 114 -4.19 4.94 -13.37
CA MET A 114 -4.14 5.06 -11.91
C MET A 114 -3.78 6.46 -11.43
N TRP A 115 -2.70 7.04 -11.98
CA TRP A 115 -2.27 8.38 -11.58
C TRP A 115 -3.21 9.47 -12.11
N GLY A 116 -3.80 9.29 -13.29
CA GLY A 116 -4.82 10.19 -13.82
C GLY A 116 -6.08 10.21 -12.96
N MET A 117 -6.57 9.04 -12.54
CA MET A 117 -7.70 8.95 -11.59
C MET A 117 -7.35 9.52 -10.22
N ALA A 118 -6.13 9.28 -9.72
CA ALA A 118 -5.68 9.86 -8.45
C ALA A 118 -5.66 11.40 -8.52
N ALA A 119 -5.07 11.96 -9.57
CA ALA A 119 -5.04 13.40 -9.80
C ALA A 119 -6.46 13.97 -9.93
N ALA A 120 -7.33 13.33 -10.71
CA ALA A 120 -8.71 13.75 -10.86
C ALA A 120 -9.49 13.71 -9.53
N GLY A 121 -9.33 12.64 -8.74
CA GLY A 121 -9.97 12.49 -7.43
C GLY A 121 -9.50 13.55 -6.43
N ILE A 122 -8.20 13.85 -6.40
CA ILE A 122 -7.64 14.91 -5.57
C ILE A 122 -8.16 16.28 -6.03
N ILE A 123 -8.06 16.61 -7.33
CA ILE A 123 -8.57 17.89 -7.84
C ILE A 123 -10.06 18.06 -7.53
N ALA A 124 -10.87 17.03 -7.77
CA ALA A 124 -12.29 17.05 -7.44
C ALA A 124 -12.52 17.31 -5.94
N LYS A 125 -11.71 16.71 -5.06
CA LYS A 125 -11.82 16.89 -3.60
C LYS A 125 -11.54 18.32 -3.15
N TRP A 126 -10.57 18.97 -3.77
CA TRP A 126 -10.16 20.33 -3.39
C TRP A 126 -10.95 21.43 -4.10
N SER A 127 -11.45 21.18 -5.32
CA SER A 127 -12.10 22.20 -6.14
C SER A 127 -13.62 22.16 -6.09
N LEU A 128 -14.23 21.01 -5.78
CA LEU A 128 -15.68 20.88 -5.75
C LEU A 128 -16.18 20.99 -4.30
N PRO A 129 -17.32 21.67 -4.06
CA PRO A 129 -17.98 21.69 -2.75
C PRO A 129 -18.59 20.32 -2.37
N LEU A 130 -18.25 19.27 -3.11
CA LEU A 130 -18.72 17.91 -2.92
C LEU A 130 -17.95 17.23 -1.80
N ASN A 131 -18.39 17.46 -0.56
CA ASN A 131 -17.92 16.66 0.57
C ASN A 131 -18.80 15.41 0.78
N TYR A 132 -19.31 14.82 -0.31
CA TYR A 132 -20.13 13.62 -0.27
C TYR A 132 -19.23 12.39 -0.08
N TYR A 133 -19.16 11.93 1.17
CA TYR A 133 -18.29 10.84 1.59
C TYR A 133 -18.44 9.56 0.74
N PRO A 134 -19.66 9.08 0.41
CA PRO A 134 -19.83 7.88 -0.41
C PRO A 134 -19.27 8.01 -1.84
N LEU A 135 -19.28 9.21 -2.43
CA LEU A 135 -18.67 9.42 -3.74
C LEU A 135 -17.14 9.28 -3.67
N THR A 136 -16.53 9.81 -2.61
CA THR A 136 -15.08 9.65 -2.38
C THR A 136 -14.74 8.15 -2.28
N VAL A 137 -15.56 7.39 -1.53
CA VAL A 137 -15.41 5.94 -1.39
C VAL A 137 -15.61 5.20 -2.70
N GLY A 138 -16.66 5.53 -3.45
CA GLY A 138 -16.92 4.92 -4.75
C GLY A 138 -15.77 5.11 -5.74
N LEU A 139 -15.16 6.30 -5.78
CA LEU A 139 -14.02 6.57 -6.66
C LEU A 139 -12.80 5.73 -6.29
N TYR A 140 -12.41 5.67 -5.01
CA TYR A 140 -11.24 4.88 -4.65
C TYR A 140 -11.50 3.37 -4.75
N LEU A 141 -12.73 2.88 -4.53
CA LEU A 141 -13.10 1.48 -4.74
C LEU A 141 -13.05 1.13 -6.23
N MET A 142 -13.49 2.04 -7.10
CA MET A 142 -13.35 1.90 -8.56
C MET A 142 -11.88 1.79 -8.96
N MET A 143 -11.00 2.65 -8.42
CA MET A 143 -9.56 2.56 -8.66
C MET A 143 -9.00 1.21 -8.19
N GLY A 144 -9.40 0.76 -6.99
CA GLY A 144 -9.08 -0.56 -6.46
C GLY A 144 -9.47 -1.67 -7.44
N GLY A 145 -10.71 -1.67 -7.92
CA GLY A 145 -11.24 -2.66 -8.86
C GLY A 145 -10.55 -2.66 -10.23
N ILE A 146 -10.26 -1.48 -10.80
CA ILE A 146 -9.51 -1.37 -12.06
C ILE A 146 -8.14 -2.03 -11.94
N GLY A 147 -7.50 -1.91 -10.77
CA GLY A 147 -6.19 -2.51 -10.53
C GLY A 147 -6.20 -4.04 -10.44
N LEU A 148 -7.38 -4.65 -10.35
CA LEU A 148 -7.56 -6.11 -10.39
C LEU A 148 -7.67 -6.67 -11.81
N LEU A 149 -7.97 -5.83 -12.82
CA LEU A 149 -8.09 -6.27 -14.21
C LEU A 149 -6.84 -7.01 -14.75
N PRO A 150 -5.59 -6.58 -14.47
CA PRO A 150 -4.41 -7.29 -14.93
C PRO A 150 -3.98 -8.47 -14.03
N VAL A 151 -4.79 -8.90 -13.05
CA VAL A 151 -4.45 -10.03 -12.16
C VAL A 151 -4.04 -11.30 -12.91
N PRO A 152 -4.71 -11.73 -14.00
CA PRO A 152 -4.25 -12.89 -14.76
C PRO A 152 -2.85 -12.71 -15.36
N ALA A 153 -2.49 -11.50 -15.79
CA ALA A 153 -1.14 -11.20 -16.28
C ALA A 153 -0.12 -11.20 -15.14
N ILE A 154 -0.48 -10.64 -13.98
CA ILE A 154 0.35 -10.64 -12.76
C ILE A 154 0.59 -12.08 -12.27
N ALA A 155 -0.42 -12.94 -12.30
CA ALA A 155 -0.32 -14.34 -11.90
C ALA A 155 0.61 -15.15 -12.82
N ARG A 156 0.72 -14.78 -14.11
CA ARG A 156 1.70 -15.41 -15.03
C ARG A 156 3.15 -15.07 -14.68
N GLU A 157 3.39 -13.87 -14.14
CA GLU A 157 4.74 -13.39 -13.79
C GLU A 157 5.17 -13.78 -12.37
N THR A 158 4.20 -13.95 -11.45
CA THR A 158 4.48 -14.16 -10.02
C THR A 158 3.96 -15.50 -9.47
N GLY A 159 3.24 -16.26 -10.29
CA GLY A 159 2.43 -17.40 -9.85
C GLY A 159 1.21 -16.97 -9.03
N TRP A 160 0.36 -17.94 -8.68
CA TRP A 160 -0.80 -17.70 -7.83
C TRP A 160 -0.43 -17.27 -6.41
N GLY A 161 0.78 -17.61 -5.93
CA GLY A 161 1.28 -17.13 -4.65
C GLY A 161 1.47 -15.62 -4.61
N GLY A 162 1.98 -15.00 -5.68
CA GLY A 162 2.02 -13.55 -5.79
C GLY A 162 0.63 -12.97 -5.89
N ALA A 163 -0.20 -13.47 -6.81
CA ALA A 163 -1.57 -13.00 -6.96
C ALA A 163 -2.37 -13.03 -5.65
N PHE A 164 -2.18 -14.06 -4.81
CA PHE A 164 -2.80 -14.17 -3.49
C PHE A 164 -2.51 -12.97 -2.59
N TRP A 165 -1.25 -12.53 -2.47
CA TRP A 165 -0.91 -11.37 -1.62
C TRP A 165 -1.48 -10.07 -2.15
N GLY A 166 -1.46 -9.88 -3.49
CA GLY A 166 -2.07 -8.71 -4.11
C GLY A 166 -3.59 -8.67 -3.92
N LEU A 167 -4.27 -9.81 -4.13
CA LEU A 167 -5.72 -9.94 -3.93
C LEU A 167 -6.12 -9.79 -2.46
N THR A 168 -5.32 -10.33 -1.54
CA THR A 168 -5.53 -10.16 -0.10
C THR A 168 -5.43 -8.69 0.27
N GLY A 169 -4.38 -7.99 -0.20
CA GLY A 169 -4.21 -6.57 0.05
C GLY A 169 -5.37 -5.73 -0.50
N ALA A 170 -5.79 -5.99 -1.73
CA ALA A 170 -6.93 -5.31 -2.35
C ALA A 170 -8.26 -5.63 -1.65
N GLY A 171 -8.47 -6.88 -1.23
CA GLY A 171 -9.66 -7.32 -0.50
C GLY A 171 -9.78 -6.69 0.88
N LEU A 172 -8.68 -6.56 1.62
CA LEU A 172 -8.66 -5.89 2.92
C LEU A 172 -8.99 -4.40 2.78
N HIS A 173 -8.36 -3.69 1.84
CA HIS A 173 -8.70 -2.28 1.57
C HIS A 173 -10.16 -2.11 1.14
N GLY A 174 -10.62 -2.93 0.18
CA GLY A 174 -11.97 -2.83 -0.36
C GLY A 174 -13.04 -3.12 0.69
N SER A 175 -12.86 -4.19 1.48
CA SER A 175 -13.78 -4.53 2.57
C SER A 175 -13.82 -3.44 3.64
N GLY A 176 -12.67 -2.87 4.03
CA GLY A 176 -12.63 -1.74 4.96
C GLY A 176 -13.45 -0.56 4.49
N GLY A 177 -13.27 -0.12 3.23
CA GLY A 177 -14.02 1.00 2.67
C GLY A 177 -15.53 0.75 2.60
N ILE A 178 -15.92 -0.48 2.24
CA ILE A 178 -17.33 -0.88 2.21
C ILE A 178 -17.94 -0.88 3.62
N LEU A 179 -17.28 -1.52 4.58
CA LEU A 179 -17.75 -1.60 5.97
C LEU A 179 -17.90 -0.22 6.60
N ASP A 180 -16.97 0.69 6.32
CA ASP A 180 -17.02 2.06 6.81
C ASP A 180 -18.19 2.87 6.24
N VAL A 181 -18.45 2.78 4.94
CA VAL A 181 -19.64 3.42 4.33
C VAL A 181 -20.95 2.84 4.88
N LEU A 182 -20.97 1.53 5.15
CA LEU A 182 -22.12 0.88 5.77
C LEU A 182 -22.29 1.24 7.26
N GLY A 183 -21.27 1.83 7.89
CA GLY A 183 -21.27 2.15 9.32
C GLY A 183 -21.33 0.91 10.22
N TRP A 184 -20.88 -0.25 9.72
CA TRP A 184 -20.95 -1.56 10.39
C TRP A 184 -19.63 -2.32 10.25
N PRO A 185 -19.16 -3.06 11.28
CA PRO A 185 -19.78 -3.30 12.59
C PRO A 185 -19.48 -2.19 13.62
N ARG A 186 -20.32 -2.12 14.66
CA ARG A 186 -20.03 -1.36 15.88
C ARG A 186 -19.59 -2.34 16.97
N ILE A 187 -18.29 -2.55 17.10
CA ILE A 187 -17.72 -3.57 18.00
C ILE A 187 -17.75 -3.08 19.44
N TYR A 188 -17.24 -1.86 19.68
CA TYR A 188 -17.29 -1.20 20.98
C TYR A 188 -17.84 0.23 20.79
N PRO A 189 -19.13 0.47 21.09
CA PRO A 189 -19.76 1.77 20.86
C PRO A 189 -18.97 2.92 21.50
N GLY A 190 -18.65 3.94 20.69
CA GLY A 190 -17.91 5.13 21.13
C GLY A 190 -16.38 4.98 21.19
N VAL A 191 -15.83 3.79 20.92
CA VAL A 191 -14.36 3.57 20.92
C VAL A 191 -13.86 2.85 19.67
N PHE A 192 -14.60 1.84 19.19
CA PHE A 192 -14.20 1.02 18.05
C PHE A 192 -15.41 0.65 17.20
N GLY A 193 -15.57 1.35 16.08
CA GLY A 193 -16.60 1.13 15.08
C GLY A 193 -16.02 0.69 13.73
N SER A 194 -16.78 0.98 12.67
CA SER A 194 -16.41 0.65 11.30
C SER A 194 -15.18 1.42 10.83
N HIS A 195 -14.98 2.64 11.34
CA HIS A 195 -13.89 3.51 10.95
C HIS A 195 -12.54 3.04 11.52
N GLU A 196 -12.51 2.67 12.79
CA GLU A 196 -11.32 2.07 13.40
C GLU A 196 -11.02 0.70 12.79
N LEU A 197 -12.06 -0.06 12.43
CA LEU A 197 -11.88 -1.31 11.70
C LEU A 197 -11.28 -1.07 10.30
N LEU A 198 -11.73 -0.04 9.59
CA LEU A 198 -11.14 0.39 8.32
C LEU A 198 -9.64 0.65 8.49
N HIS A 199 -9.22 1.37 9.54
CA HIS A 199 -7.80 1.62 9.80
C HIS A 199 -7.00 0.33 9.94
N VAL A 200 -7.51 -0.63 10.72
CA VAL A 200 -6.87 -1.94 10.89
C VAL A 200 -6.79 -2.70 9.57
N LEU A 201 -7.86 -2.69 8.77
CA LEU A 201 -7.88 -3.36 7.46
C LEU A 201 -6.95 -2.68 6.46
N VAL A 202 -6.80 -1.36 6.50
CA VAL A 202 -5.83 -0.61 5.67
C VAL A 202 -4.40 -0.98 6.04
N ILE A 203 -4.09 -1.11 7.34
CA ILE A 203 -2.77 -1.59 7.80
C ILE A 203 -2.51 -3.03 7.33
N GLY A 204 -3.49 -3.93 7.48
CA GLY A 204 -3.38 -5.29 6.96
C GLY A 204 -3.21 -5.32 5.43
N GLY A 205 -3.92 -4.46 4.73
CA GLY A 205 -3.88 -4.32 3.27
C GLY A 205 -2.52 -3.88 2.75
N THR A 206 -1.92 -2.85 3.35
CA THR A 206 -0.57 -2.41 2.99
C THR A 206 0.50 -3.41 3.42
N ALA A 207 0.32 -4.13 4.54
CA ALA A 207 1.22 -5.21 4.94
C ALA A 207 1.22 -6.36 3.91
N ALA A 208 0.05 -6.77 3.41
CA ALA A 208 -0.05 -7.76 2.34
C ALA A 208 0.63 -7.30 1.05
N HIS A 209 0.44 -6.03 0.65
CA HIS A 209 1.12 -5.45 -0.51
C HIS A 209 2.64 -5.30 -0.28
N PHE A 210 3.08 -5.00 0.93
CA PHE A 210 4.50 -5.01 1.29
C PHE A 210 5.12 -6.39 1.07
N VAL A 211 4.46 -7.46 1.54
CA VAL A 211 4.92 -8.83 1.31
C VAL A 211 4.95 -9.16 -0.19
N PHE A 212 3.91 -8.74 -0.94
CA PHE A 212 3.88 -8.89 -2.40
C PHE A 212 5.10 -8.22 -3.05
N VAL A 213 5.35 -6.95 -2.73
CA VAL A 213 6.45 -6.19 -3.32
C VAL A 213 7.80 -6.79 -2.93
N MET A 214 8.00 -7.12 -1.66
CA MET A 214 9.23 -7.69 -1.14
C MET A 214 9.57 -9.04 -1.79
N ARG A 215 8.58 -9.94 -1.93
CA ARG A 215 8.81 -11.32 -2.36
C ARG A 215 8.72 -11.54 -3.87
N TYR A 216 7.96 -10.70 -4.58
CA TYR A 216 7.65 -10.95 -5.99
C TYR A 216 8.09 -9.82 -6.92
N VAL A 217 8.07 -8.56 -6.46
CA VAL A 217 8.46 -7.41 -7.31
C VAL A 217 9.96 -7.14 -7.21
N VAL A 218 10.48 -7.05 -5.99
CA VAL A 218 11.89 -6.75 -5.73
C VAL A 218 12.85 -7.77 -6.35
N PRO A 219 12.62 -9.10 -6.26
CA PRO A 219 13.50 -10.09 -6.89
C PRO A 219 13.12 -10.43 -8.34
N HIS A 220 12.09 -9.81 -8.93
CA HIS A 220 11.62 -10.12 -10.29
C HIS A 220 12.76 -9.95 -11.31
N GLY A 221 12.93 -10.91 -12.22
CA GLY A 221 14.00 -10.88 -13.21
C GLY A 221 15.44 -11.03 -12.66
N GLN A 222 15.64 -11.20 -11.34
CA GLN A 222 16.95 -11.52 -10.75
C GLN A 222 17.19 -13.04 -10.60
N GLN A 223 16.16 -13.86 -10.82
CA GLN A 223 16.23 -15.32 -10.69
C GLN A 223 17.12 -16.02 -11.75
N GLY A 224 17.68 -15.27 -12.71
CA GLY A 224 18.69 -15.76 -13.65
C GLY A 224 20.15 -15.52 -13.23
N VAL A 225 20.41 -14.85 -12.09
CA VAL A 225 21.77 -14.45 -11.66
C VAL A 225 22.27 -15.24 -10.44
N LEU A 226 21.42 -16.02 -9.79
CA LEU A 226 21.86 -16.94 -8.74
C LEU A 226 22.34 -18.26 -9.37
N PRO A 227 23.62 -18.64 -9.24
CA PRO A 227 24.06 -19.98 -9.60
C PRO A 227 23.43 -20.97 -8.61
N LEU A 228 22.23 -21.44 -8.94
CA LEU A 228 21.54 -22.49 -8.19
C LEU A 228 22.11 -23.86 -8.59
N ARG A 229 23.28 -24.18 -8.04
CA ARG A 229 23.77 -25.50 -7.62
C ARG A 229 25.30 -25.46 -7.51
N PRO A 230 25.90 -25.91 -6.39
CA PRO A 230 27.21 -26.54 -6.48
C PRO A 230 27.03 -27.74 -7.40
N THR A 231 27.71 -27.75 -8.54
CA THR A 231 27.90 -28.98 -9.30
C THR A 231 28.58 -29.94 -8.33
N VAL A 232 27.83 -30.88 -7.76
CA VAL A 232 28.43 -32.05 -7.13
C VAL A 232 29.23 -32.69 -8.25
N ALA A 233 30.55 -32.55 -8.19
CA ALA A 233 31.45 -33.23 -9.09
C ALA A 233 31.09 -34.71 -9.03
N ALA A 234 30.68 -35.28 -10.16
CA ALA A 234 30.49 -36.71 -10.27
C ALA A 234 31.79 -37.40 -9.80
N PRO A 235 31.74 -38.42 -8.92
CA PRO A 235 32.92 -39.18 -8.58
C PRO A 235 33.51 -39.75 -9.86
N GLY A 236 34.80 -39.48 -10.08
CA GLY A 236 35.53 -39.90 -11.27
C GLY A 236 35.35 -41.39 -11.52
N VAL A 237 34.93 -41.70 -12.75
CA VAL A 237 35.09 -43.03 -13.33
C VAL A 237 36.59 -43.26 -13.52
N GLY A 238 37.22 -43.76 -12.46
CA GLY A 238 38.58 -44.28 -12.47
C GLY A 238 38.61 -45.58 -13.23
N MET A 239 38.99 -45.49 -14.50
CA MET A 239 39.23 -46.57 -15.41
C MET A 239 40.53 -47.29 -15.00
N GLU A 240 40.48 -48.25 -14.08
CA GLU A 240 41.62 -49.16 -13.85
C GLU A 240 41.54 -50.38 -14.78
N ARG A 241 42.60 -50.47 -15.58
CA ARG A 241 42.85 -51.47 -16.60
C ARG A 241 43.28 -52.78 -15.94
N ARG A 242 42.86 -53.87 -16.59
CA ARG A 242 43.32 -55.25 -16.43
C ARG A 242 44.85 -55.35 -16.40
N ALA A 243 45.38 -56.09 -15.42
CA ALA A 243 46.64 -56.84 -15.52
C ALA A 243 46.66 -57.95 -14.45
N ALA A 244 46.28 -59.16 -14.86
CA ALA A 244 46.71 -60.51 -14.41
C ALA A 244 45.63 -61.53 -14.80
#